data_AF-A0A5C6ZA50-F1
#
_entry.id   AF-A0A5C6ZA50-F1
#
_cell.length_a   1.000
_cell.length_b   1.000
_cell.length_c   1.000
_cell.angle_alpha   90.00
_cell.angle_beta   90.00
_cell.angle_gamma   90.00
#
_symmetry.space_group_name_H-M   'P 1'
#
loop_
_entity.id
_entity.type
_entity.pdbx_description
1 polymer ?
#
loop_
_entity_poly.entity_id
_entity_poly.type
_entity_poly.pdbx_seq_one_letter_code
_entity_poly.pdbx_strand_id
1 'polypeptide(L)'
;MSRVIDYFLAPHSPWTYLGHERFVAIAREAGATVRPIPIDLLKLFSVSGGLPLSQRPAQRQAYRLLELRRFSRHLGMPMHVEPTFFPVVPHAAARLIIAVDEADGAEAALRLTGALLRAVWEQQRDIADAATLTAILGEQSLPAERLARSA
;
A
#
# COMPACT_ATOMS: atom_id res chain seq x y z
N MET A 1 25.77 -0.20 -14.15
CA MET A 1 25.18 -1.25 -13.27
C MET A 1 23.77 -0.82 -12.94
N SER A 2 22.76 -1.64 -13.24
CA SER A 2 21.38 -1.39 -12.80
C SER A 2 21.31 -1.53 -11.27
N ARG A 3 20.69 -0.57 -10.60
CA ARG A 3 20.44 -0.63 -9.15
C ARG A 3 19.04 -1.22 -8.95
N VAL A 4 18.92 -2.21 -8.07
CA VAL A 4 17.64 -2.80 -7.70
C VAL A 4 17.34 -2.42 -6.25
N ILE A 5 16.13 -1.95 -5.98
CA ILE A 5 15.65 -1.59 -4.65
C ILE A 5 14.54 -2.55 -4.26
N ASP A 6 14.75 -3.29 -3.17
CA ASP A 6 13.71 -4.11 -2.55
C ASP A 6 12.80 -3.25 -1.69
N TYR A 7 11.55 -3.12 -2.14
CA TYR A 7 10.58 -2.22 -1.53
C TYR A 7 9.55 -3.02 -0.73
N PHE A 8 9.86 -3.23 0.54
CA PHE A 8 8.96 -3.86 1.51
C PHE A 8 7.80 -2.92 1.86
N LEU A 9 6.56 -3.35 1.66
CA LEU A 9 5.39 -2.50 1.83
C LEU A 9 4.17 -3.26 2.34
N ALA A 10 3.19 -2.54 2.90
CA ALA A 10 1.88 -3.08 3.18
C ALA A 10 0.81 -2.23 2.47
N PRO A 11 -0.14 -2.83 1.71
CA PRO A 11 -1.12 -2.09 0.91
C PRO A 11 -2.08 -1.21 1.73
N HIS A 12 -2.15 -1.42 3.04
CA HIS A 12 -2.99 -0.68 3.99
C HIS A 12 -2.16 0.25 4.89
N SER A 13 -0.86 0.45 4.62
CA SER A 13 0.00 1.30 5.45
C SER A 13 -0.18 2.78 5.10
N PRO A 14 -0.49 3.65 6.09
CA PRO A 14 -0.61 5.09 5.83
C PRO A 14 0.74 5.73 5.47
N TRP A 15 1.84 5.20 6.01
CA TRP A 15 3.17 5.73 5.76
C TRP A 15 3.67 5.34 4.37
N THR A 16 3.29 4.14 3.91
CA THR A 16 3.50 3.74 2.51
C THR A 16 2.71 4.66 1.59
N TYR A 17 1.44 4.96 1.89
CA TYR A 17 0.65 5.92 1.09
C TYR A 17 1.34 7.29 0.97
N LEU A 18 1.76 7.88 2.09
CA LEU A 18 2.41 9.19 2.12
C LEU A 18 3.79 9.22 1.45
N GLY A 19 4.45 8.07 1.27
CA GLY A 19 5.81 7.98 0.71
C GLY A 19 5.88 7.41 -0.71
N HIS A 20 4.90 6.61 -1.15
CA HIS A 20 4.98 5.73 -2.32
C HIS A 20 5.32 6.46 -3.61
N GLU A 21 4.49 7.43 -4.01
CA GLU A 21 4.66 8.14 -5.28
C GLU A 21 6.01 8.85 -5.37
N ARG A 22 6.43 9.50 -4.28
CA ARG A 22 7.72 10.20 -4.21
C ARG A 22 8.89 9.22 -4.30
N PHE A 23 8.82 8.10 -3.59
CA PHE A 23 9.85 7.06 -3.64
C PHE A 23 10.00 6.49 -5.06
N VAL A 24 8.89 6.14 -5.70
CA VAL A 24 8.89 5.61 -7.08
C VAL A 24 9.47 6.63 -8.06
N ALA A 25 9.11 7.92 -7.94
CA ALA A 25 9.67 8.98 -8.76
C ALA A 25 11.19 9.12 -8.61
N ILE A 26 11.69 9.16 -7.37
CA ILE A 26 13.14 9.25 -7.09
C ILE A 26 13.88 8.04 -7.65
N ALA A 27 13.34 6.83 -7.46
CA ALA A 27 13.97 5.62 -7.98
C ALA A 27 14.04 5.62 -9.51
N ARG A 28 12.98 6.09 -10.18
CA ARG A 28 12.93 6.24 -11.63
C ARG A 28 13.96 7.27 -12.13
N GLU A 29 14.05 8.43 -11.49
CA GLU A 29 15.06 9.46 -11.82
C GLU A 29 16.49 8.94 -11.65
N ALA A 30 16.71 8.08 -10.66
CA ALA A 30 18.00 7.43 -10.43
C ALA A 30 18.30 6.26 -11.38
N GLY A 31 17.37 5.89 -12.27
CA GLY A 31 17.50 4.72 -13.15
C GLY A 31 17.53 3.39 -12.38
N ALA A 32 16.90 3.34 -11.20
CA ALA A 32 16.80 2.13 -10.39
C ALA A 32 15.52 1.36 -10.69
N THR A 33 15.59 0.04 -10.66
CA THR A 33 14.42 -0.85 -10.69
C THR A 33 13.93 -1.06 -9.27
N VAL A 34 12.65 -0.85 -9.02
CA VAL A 34 12.03 -1.10 -7.71
C VAL A 34 11.28 -2.43 -7.78
N ARG A 35 11.61 -3.36 -6.89
CA ARG A 35 10.90 -4.63 -6.72
C ARG A 35 9.92 -4.51 -5.55
N PRO A 36 8.59 -4.45 -5.77
CA PRO A 36 7.64 -4.38 -4.67
C PRO A 36 7.57 -5.74 -3.96
N ILE A 37 7.69 -5.73 -2.63
CA ILE A 37 7.62 -6.92 -1.78
C ILE A 37 6.55 -6.67 -0.71
N PRO A 38 5.27 -7.02 -0.99
CA PRO A 38 4.22 -6.92 0.02
C PRO A 38 4.53 -7.81 1.24
N ILE A 39 4.39 -7.25 2.44
CA ILE A 39 4.63 -7.94 3.71
C ILE A 39 3.38 -8.00 4.59
N ASP A 40 3.30 -9.05 5.40
CA ASP A 40 2.28 -9.20 6.44
C ASP A 40 2.74 -8.50 7.73
N LEU A 41 2.16 -7.33 8.02
CA LEU A 41 2.52 -6.54 9.20
C LEU A 41 2.15 -7.24 10.51
N LEU A 42 1.08 -8.04 10.55
CA LEU A 42 0.68 -8.73 11.78
C LEU A 42 1.69 -9.80 12.13
N LYS A 43 2.15 -10.57 11.13
CA LYS A 43 3.27 -11.52 11.31
C LYS A 43 4.57 -10.81 11.64
N LEU A 44 4.86 -9.67 11.01
CA LEU A 44 6.07 -8.91 11.32
C LEU A 44 6.07 -8.44 12.79
N PHE A 45 4.96 -7.94 13.29
CA PHE A 45 4.85 -7.51 14.69
C PHE A 45 5.09 -8.66 15.67
N SER A 46 4.50 -9.83 15.43
CA SER A 46 4.65 -10.98 16.34
C SER A 46 6.10 -11.47 16.44
N VAL A 47 6.88 -11.42 15.36
CA VAL A 47 8.27 -11.91 15.36
C VAL A 47 9.31 -10.85 15.75
N SER A 48 8.97 -9.55 15.68
CA SER A 48 9.90 -8.45 15.97
C SER A 48 9.74 -7.82 17.36
N GLY A 49 8.74 -8.27 18.14
CA GLY A 49 8.36 -7.62 19.41
C GLY A 49 7.56 -6.32 19.23
N GLY A 50 7.10 -6.04 18.01
CA GLY A 50 6.20 -4.93 17.74
C GLY A 50 4.78 -5.21 18.24
N LEU A 51 4.06 -4.16 18.65
CA LEU A 51 2.64 -4.27 19.00
C LEU A 51 1.75 -3.80 17.83
N PRO A 52 0.70 -4.58 17.49
CA PRO A 52 -0.41 -4.11 16.66
C PRO A 52 -0.99 -2.79 17.17
N LEU A 53 -1.53 -1.97 16.27
CA LEU A 53 -1.98 -0.61 16.61
C LEU A 53 -2.95 -0.58 17.80
N SER A 54 -3.93 -1.48 17.81
CA SER A 54 -4.96 -1.58 18.86
C SER A 54 -4.40 -1.94 20.25
N GLN A 55 -3.22 -2.56 20.31
CA GLN A 55 -2.55 -2.95 21.55
C GLN A 55 -1.57 -1.88 22.06
N ARG A 56 -1.39 -0.77 21.33
CA ARG A 56 -0.50 0.31 21.76
C ARG A 56 -1.19 1.19 22.81
N PRO A 57 -0.45 1.85 23.72
CA PRO A 57 -1.02 2.85 24.63
C PRO A 57 -1.82 3.92 23.91
N ALA A 58 -2.91 4.40 24.53
CA ALA A 58 -3.83 5.38 23.94
C ALA A 58 -3.12 6.64 23.44
N GLN A 59 -2.08 7.11 24.14
CA GLN A 59 -1.28 8.26 23.75
C GLN A 59 -0.57 8.04 22.40
N ARG A 60 -0.07 6.82 22.14
CA ARG A 60 0.58 6.48 20.86
C ARG A 60 -0.44 6.36 19.73
N GLN A 61 -1.64 5.87 20.02
CA GLN A 61 -2.74 5.82 19.04
C GLN A 61 -3.19 7.24 18.65
N ALA A 62 -3.39 8.12 19.63
CA ALA A 62 -3.74 9.52 19.42
C ALA A 62 -2.63 10.30 18.67
N TYR A 63 -1.37 10.11 19.08
CA TYR A 63 -0.23 10.77 18.45
C TYR A 63 -0.06 10.36 16.98
N ARG A 64 -0.30 9.07 16.65
CA ARG A 64 -0.32 8.61 15.26
C ARG A 64 -1.30 9.44 14.41
N LEU A 65 -2.53 9.66 14.87
CA LEU A 65 -3.52 10.43 14.11
C LEU A 65 -3.12 11.91 13.94
N LEU A 66 -2.49 12.50 14.94
CA LEU A 66 -1.91 13.84 14.85
C LEU A 66 -0.84 13.92 13.76
N GLU A 67 0.09 12.97 13.74
CA GLU A 67 1.18 12.96 12.77
C GLU A 67 0.68 12.69 11.35
N LEU A 68 -0.28 11.77 11.16
CA LEU A 68 -0.89 11.56 9.84
C LEU A 68 -1.53 12.84 9.29
N ARG A 69 -2.22 13.62 10.13
CA ARG A 69 -2.76 14.94 9.73
C ARG A 69 -1.66 15.94 9.35
N ARG A 70 -0.58 15.99 10.14
CA ARG A 70 0.55 16.89 9.89
C ARG A 70 1.28 16.56 8.59
N PHE A 71 1.60 15.29 8.38
CA PHE A 71 2.29 14.84 7.18
C PHE A 71 1.42 14.98 5.93
N SER A 72 0.13 14.61 5.98
CA SER A 72 -0.81 14.84 4.88
C SER A 72 -0.83 16.32 4.47
N ARG A 73 -0.93 17.25 5.44
CA ARG A 73 -0.88 18.70 5.17
C ARG A 73 0.47 19.14 4.60
N HIS A 74 1.57 18.69 5.20
CA HIS A 74 2.92 19.05 4.76
C HIS A 74 3.21 18.59 3.33
N LEU A 75 2.69 17.42 2.95
CA LEU A 75 2.89 16.83 1.63
C LEU A 75 1.84 17.27 0.62
N GLY A 76 0.77 17.96 1.04
CA GLY A 76 -0.35 18.32 0.17
C GLY A 76 -1.15 17.10 -0.33
N MET A 77 -1.13 15.98 0.40
CA MET A 77 -1.78 14.74 -0.01
C MET A 77 -3.15 14.58 0.68
N PRO A 78 -4.25 14.38 -0.07
CA PRO A 78 -5.56 14.09 0.51
C PRO A 78 -5.51 12.87 1.44
N MET A 79 -6.11 12.93 2.62
CA MET A 79 -6.10 11.78 3.53
C MET A 79 -7.25 11.82 4.53
N HIS A 80 -8.04 10.75 4.56
CA HIS A 80 -8.86 10.39 5.70
C HIS A 80 -7.97 9.66 6.72
N VAL A 81 -7.64 10.30 7.85
CA VAL A 81 -6.75 9.70 8.87
C VAL A 81 -7.38 8.53 9.63
N GLU A 82 -8.70 8.42 9.53
CA GLU A 82 -9.55 7.33 10.01
C GLU A 82 -10.50 6.93 8.87
N PRO A 83 -10.00 6.25 7.82
CA PRO A 83 -10.82 5.90 6.66
C PRO A 83 -11.79 4.77 7.02
N THR A 84 -12.94 4.76 6.35
CA THR A 84 -14.10 3.89 6.65
C THR A 84 -13.76 2.41 6.92
N PHE A 85 -12.87 1.81 6.13
CA PHE A 85 -12.56 0.37 6.21
C PHE A 85 -11.32 0.03 7.05
N PHE A 86 -10.65 1.01 7.67
CA PHE A 86 -9.42 0.73 8.42
C PHE A 86 -9.70 0.25 9.85
N PRO A 87 -9.06 -0.85 10.32
CA PRO A 87 -8.04 -1.65 9.63
C PRO A 87 -8.64 -2.62 8.60
N VAL A 88 -8.23 -2.47 7.34
CA VAL A 88 -8.67 -3.32 6.22
C VAL A 88 -7.76 -4.55 6.11
N VAL A 89 -8.33 -5.72 5.79
CA VAL A 89 -7.57 -6.95 5.59
C VAL A 89 -6.80 -6.87 4.25
N PRO A 90 -5.45 -6.92 4.25
CA PRO A 90 -4.67 -6.57 3.06
C PRO A 90 -4.31 -7.76 2.17
N HIS A 91 -4.67 -9.00 2.54
CA HIS A 91 -4.09 -10.20 1.92
C HIS A 91 -4.41 -10.32 0.42
N ALA A 92 -5.66 -10.07 0.02
CA ALA A 92 -6.06 -10.13 -1.39
C ALA A 92 -5.32 -9.06 -2.21
N ALA A 93 -5.29 -7.81 -1.72
CA ALA A 93 -4.54 -6.72 -2.34
C ALA A 93 -3.03 -7.01 -2.45
N ALA A 94 -2.43 -7.60 -1.41
CA ALA A 94 -1.01 -7.96 -1.41
C ALA A 94 -0.69 -9.05 -2.45
N ARG A 95 -1.50 -10.12 -2.52
CA ARG A 95 -1.33 -11.16 -3.55
C ARG A 95 -1.56 -10.60 -4.96
N LEU A 96 -2.49 -9.65 -5.11
CA LEU A 96 -2.73 -9.02 -6.40
C LEU A 96 -1.52 -8.21 -6.89
N ILE A 97 -0.84 -7.48 -6.01
CA ILE A 97 0.41 -6.78 -6.35
C ILE A 97 1.46 -7.76 -6.86
N ILE A 98 1.62 -8.91 -6.19
CA ILE A 98 2.56 -9.97 -6.60
C ILE A 98 2.16 -10.53 -7.97
N ALA A 99 0.89 -10.89 -8.16
CA ALA A 99 0.41 -11.44 -9.42
C ALA A 99 0.58 -10.48 -10.61
N VAL A 100 0.44 -9.17 -10.38
CA VAL A 100 0.70 -8.14 -11.40
C VAL A 100 2.20 -7.94 -11.63
N ASP A 101 3.04 -8.03 -10.60
CA ASP A 101 4.51 -7.96 -10.77
C ASP A 101 5.02 -9.11 -11.64
N GLU A 102 4.57 -10.34 -11.36
CA GLU A 102 4.97 -11.54 -12.10
C GLU A 102 4.49 -11.54 -13.56
N ALA A 103 3.30 -10.98 -13.84
CA ALA A 103 2.68 -11.07 -15.15
C ALA A 103 2.86 -9.82 -16.03
N ASP A 104 2.91 -8.63 -15.42
CA ASP A 104 2.89 -7.34 -16.11
C ASP A 104 4.09 -6.44 -15.73
N GLY A 105 4.94 -6.90 -14.79
CA GLY A 105 6.19 -6.28 -14.39
C GLY A 105 6.07 -5.23 -13.28
N ALA A 106 7.23 -4.88 -12.71
CA ALA A 106 7.35 -4.02 -11.54
C ALA A 106 6.68 -2.65 -11.69
N GLU A 107 6.78 -1.99 -12.85
CA GLU A 107 6.14 -0.70 -13.07
C GLU A 107 4.61 -0.80 -12.98
N ALA A 108 4.00 -1.89 -13.47
CA ALA A 108 2.56 -2.11 -13.35
C ALA A 108 2.17 -2.37 -11.89
N ALA A 109 2.94 -3.20 -11.19
CA ALA A 109 2.73 -3.50 -9.78
C ALA A 109 2.85 -2.26 -8.88
N LEU A 110 3.80 -1.35 -9.17
CA LEU A 110 3.96 -0.09 -8.44
C LEU A 110 2.82 0.89 -8.69
N ARG A 111 2.32 1.00 -9.93
CA ARG A 111 1.12 1.79 -10.23
C ARG A 111 -0.11 1.25 -9.48
N LEU A 112 -0.31 -0.06 -9.53
CA LEU A 112 -1.38 -0.72 -8.79
C LEU A 112 -1.25 -0.49 -7.27
N THR A 113 -0.04 -0.61 -6.73
CA THR A 113 0.24 -0.35 -5.30
C THR A 113 -0.19 1.06 -4.90
N GLY A 114 0.16 2.08 -5.70
CA GLY A 114 -0.27 3.46 -5.47
C GLY A 114 -1.79 3.62 -5.51
N ALA A 115 -2.46 2.94 -6.45
CA ALA A 115 -3.91 2.95 -6.55
C ALA A 115 -4.60 2.30 -5.34
N LEU A 116 -4.10 1.16 -4.85
CA LEU A 116 -4.61 0.49 -3.65
C LEU A 116 -4.43 1.34 -2.39
N LEU A 117 -3.28 2.03 -2.26
CA LEU A 117 -3.03 2.94 -1.15
C LEU A 117 -4.00 4.13 -1.17
N ARG A 118 -4.21 4.75 -2.35
CA ARG A 118 -5.23 5.82 -2.53
C ARG A 118 -6.63 5.31 -2.24
N ALA A 119 -6.95 4.09 -2.67
CA ALA A 119 -8.25 3.47 -2.44
C ALA A 119 -8.60 3.46 -0.95
N VAL A 120 -7.65 3.09 -0.08
CA VAL A 120 -7.85 3.10 1.38
C VAL A 120 -7.88 4.53 1.94
N TRP A 121 -6.82 5.31 1.71
CA TRP A 121 -6.56 6.52 2.51
C TRP A 121 -7.23 7.78 1.99
N GLU A 122 -7.60 7.81 0.72
CA GLU A 122 -8.22 8.97 0.07
C GLU A 122 -9.65 8.66 -0.37
N GLN A 123 -9.88 7.49 -0.96
CA GLN A 123 -11.18 7.14 -1.57
C GLN A 123 -12.08 6.33 -0.63
N GLN A 124 -11.57 5.91 0.54
CA GLN A 124 -12.28 5.11 1.53
C GLN A 124 -12.95 3.84 0.97
N ARG A 125 -12.25 3.10 0.10
CA ARG A 125 -12.70 1.84 -0.52
C ARG A 125 -12.14 0.63 0.23
N ASP A 126 -12.86 -0.48 0.17
CA ASP A 126 -12.47 -1.74 0.80
C ASP A 126 -11.56 -2.57 -0.11
N ILE A 127 -10.26 -2.61 0.17
CA ILE A 127 -9.29 -3.41 -0.59
C ILE A 127 -9.29 -4.91 -0.21
N ALA A 128 -10.19 -5.35 0.67
CA ALA A 128 -10.48 -6.77 0.89
C ALA A 128 -11.60 -7.27 -0.04
N ASP A 129 -12.41 -6.37 -0.61
CA ASP A 129 -13.52 -6.69 -1.49
C ASP A 129 -13.06 -6.96 -2.94
N ALA A 130 -13.50 -8.10 -3.50
CA ALA A 130 -13.12 -8.52 -4.84
C ALA A 130 -13.65 -7.60 -5.94
N ALA A 131 -14.85 -7.03 -5.75
CA ALA A 131 -15.41 -6.09 -6.73
C ALA A 131 -14.61 -4.78 -6.76
N THR A 132 -14.20 -4.28 -5.60
CA THR A 132 -13.30 -3.14 -5.46
C THR A 132 -11.96 -3.39 -6.14
N LEU A 133 -11.32 -4.55 -5.88
CA LEU A 133 -10.05 -4.90 -6.53
C LEU A 133 -10.18 -5.01 -8.05
N THR A 134 -11.28 -5.60 -8.54
CA THR A 134 -11.57 -5.69 -9.98
C THR A 134 -11.73 -4.31 -10.62
N ALA A 135 -12.45 -3.39 -9.96
CA ALA A 135 -12.59 -2.02 -10.42
C ALA A 135 -11.24 -1.30 -10.49
N ILE A 136 -10.40 -1.44 -9.45
CA ILE A 136 -9.05 -0.84 -9.43
C ILE A 136 -8.17 -1.40 -10.58
N LEU A 137 -8.24 -2.70 -10.87
CA LEU A 137 -7.52 -3.25 -12.04
C LEU A 137 -7.97 -2.58 -13.34
N GLY A 138 -9.28 -2.43 -13.54
CA GLY A 138 -9.84 -1.74 -14.70
C GLY A 138 -9.38 -0.28 -14.80
N GLU A 139 -9.38 0.46 -13.69
CA GLU A 139 -8.89 1.84 -13.60
C GLU A 139 -7.39 1.98 -13.93
N GLN A 140 -6.61 0.91 -13.73
CA GLN A 140 -5.18 0.85 -14.05
C GLN A 140 -4.89 0.20 -15.42
N SER A 141 -5.92 -0.09 -16.22
CA SER A 141 -5.83 -0.79 -17.50
C SER A 141 -5.14 -2.16 -17.38
N LEU A 142 -5.35 -2.87 -16.27
CA LEU A 142 -4.83 -4.21 -16.01
C LEU A 142 -5.92 -5.28 -16.21
N PRO A 143 -5.57 -6.49 -16.69
CA PRO A 143 -6.56 -7.55 -16.89
C PRO A 143 -7.21 -8.01 -15.58
N ALA A 144 -8.54 -8.11 -15.55
CA ALA A 144 -9.28 -8.59 -14.38
C ALA A 144 -8.87 -10.03 -13.95
N GLU A 145 -8.40 -10.84 -14.90
CA GLU A 145 -7.87 -12.19 -14.66
C GLU A 145 -6.71 -12.24 -13.66
N ARG A 146 -5.98 -11.12 -13.45
CA ARG A 146 -4.93 -11.04 -12.43
C ARG A 146 -5.47 -11.29 -11.02
N LEU A 147 -6.73 -10.93 -10.76
CA LEU A 147 -7.38 -11.23 -9.49
C LEU A 147 -7.56 -12.74 -9.29
N ALA A 148 -8.00 -13.47 -10.31
CA ALA A 148 -8.13 -14.92 -10.25
C ALA A 148 -6.77 -15.62 -10.06
N ARG A 149 -5.70 -15.09 -10.69
CA ARG A 149 -4.33 -15.60 -10.53
C ARG A 149 -3.70 -15.27 -9.17
N SER A 150 -4.30 -14.36 -8.40
CA SER A 150 -3.85 -13.97 -7.07
C SER A 150 -4.50 -14.78 -5.93
N ALA A 151 -5.36 -15.74 -6.27
CA ALA A 151 -6.09 -16.58 -5.31
C ALA A 151 -5.18 -17.59 -4.60
#